data_AF-V6IYN1-F1
#
_entry.id   AF-V6IYN1-F1
#
_cell.length_a   1.000
_cell.length_b   1.000
_cell.length_c   1.000
_cell.angle_alpha   90.00
_cell.angle_beta   90.00
_cell.angle_gamma   90.00
#
_symmetry.space_group_name_H-M   'P 1'
#
loop_
_entity.id
_entity.type
_entity.pdbx_description
1 polymer ?
#
loop_
_entity_poly.entity_id
_entity_poly.type
_entity_poly.pdbx_seq_one_letter_code
_entity_poly.pdbx_strand_id
1 'polypeptide(L)'
;MDYPRVFGRFIFRFGLVFRTSAYIQWGHSSRSLGSVLMLNPGSAQFAQTDPNLDTQLKKYGAAMGQIKADPTLDQLIRFVERIYMGHPIGTLQIYNLFHLQETRAEDAINHFEQLVNENKIMLTESLVTKDELQRHPWMLIGWGIHSQTSWHNLHEAKKLWQQQIADSGILAFGKHNGKGDYYHPCPQIQSKRDTMLNTLETIFETEVKPLIPFEELIQHRYTVMKWNGKNGLDAQYIIRDNTNRTQSLIAKGLNPVWFHLNLDSDPAVSQWLSKQNRSIDELQQIFS
;
A
#
# COMPACT_ATOMS: atom_id res chain seq x y z
N MET A 1 6.69 -14.93 -1.22
CA MET A 1 6.28 -13.62 -1.73
C MET A 1 7.46 -12.70 -1.61
N ASP A 2 7.73 -11.90 -2.65
CA ASP A 2 8.66 -10.80 -2.50
C ASP A 2 8.08 -9.83 -1.48
N TYR A 3 8.91 -9.43 -0.52
CA TYR A 3 8.51 -8.49 0.52
C TYR A 3 8.12 -7.15 -0.13
N PRO A 4 7.01 -6.50 0.29
CA PRO A 4 6.60 -5.22 -0.28
C PRO A 4 7.71 -4.18 -0.15
N ARG A 5 7.88 -3.38 -1.19
CA ARG A 5 8.89 -2.32 -1.23
C ARG A 5 8.22 -0.98 -0.98
N VAL A 6 8.78 -0.20 -0.07
CA VAL A 6 8.29 1.15 0.23
C VAL A 6 9.17 2.16 -0.47
N PHE A 7 8.57 3.14 -1.13
CA PHE A 7 9.26 4.22 -1.80
C PHE A 7 8.81 5.57 -1.27
N GLY A 8 9.69 6.56 -1.38
CA GLY A 8 9.34 7.94 -1.09
C GLY A 8 10.10 8.94 -1.94
N ARG A 9 9.52 10.13 -2.08
CA ARG A 9 10.14 11.29 -2.74
C ARG A 9 10.28 12.44 -1.75
N PHE A 10 11.48 12.98 -1.68
CA PHE A 10 11.91 13.96 -0.70
C PHE A 10 12.40 15.23 -1.36
N ILE A 11 12.11 16.35 -0.72
CA ILE A 11 12.70 17.65 -1.04
C ILE A 11 13.25 18.29 0.24
N PHE A 12 14.36 19.02 0.12
CA PHE A 12 14.96 19.78 1.20
C PHE A 12 14.79 21.27 0.91
N ARG A 13 14.04 21.97 1.76
CA ARG A 13 13.80 23.42 1.64
C ARG A 13 13.58 24.01 3.03
N PHE A 14 13.95 25.28 3.20
CA PHE A 14 13.83 25.99 4.48
C PHE A 14 14.54 25.30 5.67
N GLY A 15 15.59 24.53 5.39
CA GLY A 15 16.31 23.75 6.41
C GLY A 15 15.57 22.48 6.87
N LEU A 16 14.48 22.10 6.20
CA LEU A 16 13.60 21.00 6.59
C LEU A 16 13.43 19.99 5.44
N VAL A 17 13.16 18.74 5.79
CA VAL A 17 12.86 17.67 4.84
C VAL A 17 11.35 17.52 4.68
N PHE A 18 10.89 17.44 3.44
CA PHE A 18 9.49 17.21 3.11
C PHE A 18 9.36 15.93 2.28
N ARG A 19 8.49 15.01 2.70
CA ARG A 19 8.10 13.84 1.90
C ARG A 19 6.86 14.17 1.07
N THR A 20 7.09 14.46 -0.19
CA THR A 20 6.07 14.89 -1.16
C THR A 20 5.27 13.74 -1.76
N SER A 21 5.81 12.52 -1.75
CA SER A 21 5.04 11.32 -2.05
C SER A 21 5.61 10.11 -1.34
N ALA A 22 4.75 9.11 -1.08
CA ALA A 22 5.15 7.81 -0.61
C ALA A 22 4.18 6.74 -1.11
N TYR A 23 4.69 5.54 -1.34
CA TYR A 23 3.85 4.41 -1.71
C TYR A 23 4.48 3.08 -1.29
N ILE A 24 3.63 2.07 -1.12
CA ILE A 24 4.03 0.69 -0.87
C ILE A 24 3.68 -0.12 -2.11
N GLN A 25 4.63 -0.87 -2.67
CA GLN A 25 4.47 -1.65 -3.88
C GLN A 25 4.62 -3.15 -3.62
N TRP A 26 3.63 -3.92 -4.05
CA TRP A 26 3.66 -5.37 -4.14
C TRP A 26 3.85 -5.80 -5.60
N GLY A 27 4.90 -6.57 -5.86
CA GLY A 27 5.28 -6.97 -7.21
C GLY A 27 5.81 -5.81 -8.06
N HIS A 28 5.47 -5.83 -9.35
CA HIS A 28 5.90 -4.85 -10.35
C HIS A 28 4.76 -3.99 -10.92
N SER A 29 3.52 -4.26 -10.53
CA SER A 29 2.37 -3.52 -11.02
C SER A 29 2.30 -2.11 -10.40
N SER A 30 1.93 -1.13 -11.22
CA SER A 30 1.60 0.23 -10.79
C SER A 30 0.09 0.42 -10.57
N ARG A 31 -0.72 -0.62 -10.72
CA ARG A 31 -2.16 -0.57 -10.47
C ARG A 31 -2.40 -0.13 -9.03
N SER A 32 -3.32 0.80 -8.83
CA SER A 32 -3.71 1.21 -7.48
C SER A 32 -4.43 0.08 -6.74
N LEU A 33 -3.93 -0.27 -5.56
CA LEU A 33 -4.65 -1.08 -4.56
C LEU A 33 -5.56 -0.23 -3.68
N GLY A 34 -5.29 1.07 -3.58
CA GLY A 34 -5.98 1.99 -2.68
C GLY A 34 -5.09 3.16 -2.33
N SER A 35 -5.57 4.02 -1.45
CA SER A 35 -4.80 5.13 -0.91
C SER A 35 -5.01 5.31 0.59
N VAL A 36 -4.10 6.02 1.24
CA VAL A 36 -4.18 6.36 2.67
C VAL A 36 -3.90 7.85 2.85
N LEU A 37 -4.70 8.54 3.65
CA LEU A 37 -4.46 9.91 4.07
C LEU A 37 -4.07 9.95 5.56
N MET A 38 -2.83 10.35 5.83
CA MET A 38 -2.28 10.46 7.19
C MET A 38 -2.02 11.92 7.57
N LEU A 39 -1.61 12.17 8.81
CA LEU A 39 -1.30 13.52 9.29
C LEU A 39 -0.07 14.08 8.58
N ASN A 40 1.06 13.43 8.81
CA ASN A 40 2.35 13.86 8.33
C ASN A 40 3.27 12.65 8.11
N PRO A 41 4.31 12.82 7.28
CA PRO A 41 5.37 11.83 7.16
C PRO A 41 6.06 11.54 8.50
N GLY A 42 6.04 10.27 8.90
CA GLY A 42 6.78 9.79 10.07
C GLY A 42 8.30 9.72 9.87
N SER A 43 8.97 9.06 10.80
CA SER A 43 10.43 9.01 10.92
C SER A 43 11.15 8.10 9.92
N ALA A 44 10.49 7.59 8.89
CA ALA A 44 11.10 6.68 7.91
C ALA A 44 12.44 7.26 7.41
N GLN A 45 13.54 6.59 7.78
CA GLN A 45 14.89 7.11 7.62
C GLN A 45 15.48 6.71 6.27
N PHE A 46 15.94 7.70 5.49
CA PHE A 46 16.61 7.50 4.20
C PHE A 46 17.99 6.86 4.38
N ALA A 47 18.76 7.40 5.32
CA ALA A 47 20.18 7.12 5.48
C ALA A 47 20.49 5.67 5.85
N GLN A 48 19.57 4.97 6.52
CA GLN A 48 19.78 3.56 6.90
C GLN A 48 19.52 2.58 5.76
N THR A 49 18.78 3.00 4.73
CA THR A 49 18.34 2.10 3.63
C THR A 49 19.15 2.34 2.37
N ASP A 50 19.46 3.60 2.07
CA ASP A 50 20.32 3.98 0.95
C ASP A 50 21.09 5.27 1.30
N PRO A 51 22.40 5.17 1.65
CA PRO A 51 23.25 6.33 1.92
C PRO A 51 23.33 7.33 0.75
N ASN A 52 23.05 6.87 -0.48
CA ASN A 52 23.04 7.76 -1.64
C ASN A 52 21.83 8.70 -1.63
N LEU A 53 20.70 8.33 -1.01
CA LEU A 53 19.53 9.20 -0.95
C LEU A 53 19.78 10.46 -0.11
N ASP A 54 20.42 10.31 1.06
CA ASP A 54 20.78 11.46 1.90
C ASP A 54 21.79 12.36 1.19
N THR A 55 22.77 11.75 0.50
CA THR A 55 23.76 12.48 -0.30
C THR A 55 23.09 13.25 -1.45
N GLN A 56 22.17 12.61 -2.19
CA GLN A 56 21.43 13.25 -3.27
C GLN A 56 20.52 14.38 -2.76
N LEU A 57 19.82 14.17 -1.65
CA LEU A 57 18.94 15.17 -1.06
C LEU A 57 19.74 16.41 -0.63
N LYS A 58 20.90 16.23 0.01
CA LYS A 58 21.79 17.32 0.41
C LYS A 58 22.43 18.03 -0.79
N LYS A 59 22.80 17.28 -1.84
CA LYS A 59 23.49 17.82 -3.02
C LYS A 59 22.56 18.54 -3.99
N TYR A 60 21.37 18.00 -4.23
CA TYR A 60 20.46 18.46 -5.27
C TYR A 60 19.15 19.05 -4.73
N GLY A 61 18.93 19.02 -3.42
CA GLY A 61 17.68 19.48 -2.79
C GLY A 61 16.49 18.54 -2.99
N ALA A 62 16.67 17.40 -3.69
CA ALA A 62 15.64 16.40 -3.91
C ALA A 62 16.23 14.99 -4.06
N ALA A 63 15.46 13.98 -3.65
CA ALA A 63 15.81 12.57 -3.82
C ALA A 63 14.55 11.69 -3.91
N MET A 64 14.66 10.54 -4.56
CA MET A 64 13.60 9.53 -4.61
C MET A 64 14.22 8.13 -4.56
N GLY A 65 13.66 7.25 -3.75
CA GLY A 65 14.12 5.86 -3.69
C GLY A 65 13.38 5.03 -2.68
N GLN A 66 13.88 3.81 -2.49
CA GLN A 66 13.32 2.86 -1.53
C GLN A 66 13.66 3.31 -0.09
N ILE A 67 12.68 3.19 0.80
CA ILE A 67 12.82 3.51 2.22
C ILE A 67 12.49 2.29 3.08
N LYS A 68 13.03 2.25 4.29
CA LYS A 68 12.67 1.24 5.28
C LYS A 68 11.26 1.49 5.81
N ALA A 69 10.46 0.43 5.86
CA ALA A 69 9.15 0.48 6.51
C ALA A 69 9.30 0.81 8.01
N ASP A 70 8.49 1.75 8.48
CA ASP A 70 8.33 2.06 9.90
C ASP A 70 7.11 1.27 10.44
N PRO A 71 6.83 1.30 11.76
CA PRO A 71 5.70 0.56 12.32
C PRO A 71 4.34 0.92 11.73
N THR A 72 4.17 2.14 11.21
CA THR A 72 2.93 2.56 10.55
C THR A 72 2.83 1.93 9.18
N LEU A 73 3.90 1.94 8.40
CA LEU A 73 3.98 1.30 7.09
C LEU A 73 3.81 -0.22 7.21
N ASP A 74 4.41 -0.87 8.20
CA ASP A 74 4.20 -2.29 8.49
C ASP A 74 2.74 -2.59 8.81
N GLN A 75 2.08 -1.73 9.59
CA GLN A 75 0.67 -1.88 9.90
C GLN A 75 -0.22 -1.75 8.65
N LEU A 76 0.11 -0.81 7.74
CA LEU A 76 -0.59 -0.66 6.46
C LEU A 76 -0.34 -1.85 5.53
N ILE A 77 0.89 -2.40 5.53
CA ILE A 77 1.22 -3.62 4.78
C ILE A 77 0.30 -4.76 5.23
N ARG A 78 0.23 -4.99 6.55
CA ARG A 78 -0.62 -6.04 7.14
C ARG A 78 -2.10 -5.82 6.82
N PHE A 79 -2.57 -4.57 6.79
CA PHE A 79 -3.95 -4.23 6.45
C PHE A 79 -4.27 -4.60 5.00
N VAL A 80 -3.45 -4.13 4.05
CA VAL A 80 -3.62 -4.42 2.63
C VAL A 80 -3.54 -5.93 2.37
N GLU A 81 -2.55 -6.60 2.96
CA GLU A 81 -2.43 -8.05 2.84
C GLU A 81 -3.67 -8.77 3.34
N ARG A 82 -4.32 -8.33 4.43
CA ARG A 82 -5.54 -8.97 4.91
C ARG A 82 -6.73 -8.80 3.97
N ILE A 83 -7.02 -7.57 3.55
CA ILE A 83 -8.19 -7.32 2.68
C ILE A 83 -8.00 -7.99 1.31
N TYR A 84 -6.76 -8.12 0.84
CA TYR A 84 -6.40 -8.83 -0.41
C TYR A 84 -6.02 -10.32 -0.19
N MET A 85 -6.43 -10.93 0.92
CA MET A 85 -6.27 -12.37 1.20
C MET A 85 -4.81 -12.89 1.07
N GLY A 86 -3.85 -12.04 1.40
CA GLY A 86 -2.41 -12.31 1.34
C GLY A 86 -1.81 -12.20 -0.05
N HIS A 87 -2.55 -11.75 -1.07
CA HIS A 87 -2.08 -11.72 -2.46
C HIS A 87 -2.21 -10.36 -3.17
N PRO A 88 -1.88 -9.22 -2.53
CA PRO A 88 -1.90 -7.93 -3.22
C PRO A 88 -0.84 -7.87 -4.34
N ILE A 89 -1.21 -7.26 -5.47
CA ILE A 89 -0.29 -6.86 -6.54
C ILE A 89 -0.68 -5.46 -7.01
N GLY A 90 0.25 -4.51 -6.89
CA GLY A 90 -0.02 -3.11 -7.17
C GLY A 90 0.58 -2.20 -6.12
N THR A 91 0.01 -1.01 -6.00
CA THR A 91 0.57 0.08 -5.21
C THR A 91 -0.49 0.67 -4.26
N LEU A 92 -0.14 0.80 -2.99
CA LEU A 92 -0.88 1.61 -2.02
C LEU A 92 -0.25 3.00 -1.96
N GLN A 93 -1.00 4.03 -2.37
CA GLN A 93 -0.53 5.40 -2.34
C GLN A 93 -0.71 6.02 -0.94
N ILE A 94 0.25 6.82 -0.49
CA ILE A 94 0.22 7.46 0.83
C ILE A 94 0.29 8.97 0.68
N TYR A 95 -0.81 9.62 1.05
CA TYR A 95 -0.97 11.06 1.15
C TYR A 95 -0.84 11.51 2.60
N ASN A 96 -0.52 12.79 2.81
CA ASN A 96 -0.43 13.40 4.12
C ASN A 96 -1.14 14.75 4.10
N LEU A 97 -1.70 15.19 5.22
CA LEU A 97 -2.27 16.54 5.35
C LEU A 97 -1.22 17.61 5.08
N PHE A 98 0.04 17.34 5.41
CA PHE A 98 1.18 18.17 5.03
C PHE A 98 2.45 17.32 4.87
N HIS A 99 3.41 17.81 4.07
CA HIS A 99 4.59 17.05 3.67
C HIS A 99 5.75 17.09 4.66
N LEU A 100 5.69 17.92 5.71
CA LEU A 100 6.79 18.09 6.66
C LEU A 100 7.10 16.76 7.38
N GLN A 101 8.34 16.29 7.24
CA GLN A 101 8.77 15.09 7.93
C GLN A 101 9.20 15.44 9.35
N GLU A 102 8.43 14.95 10.32
CA GLU A 102 8.71 15.16 11.74
C GLU A 102 8.09 14.01 12.55
N THR A 103 8.84 13.47 13.51
CA THR A 103 8.48 12.20 14.17
C THR A 103 7.37 12.40 15.19
N ARG A 104 7.35 13.56 15.85
CA ARG A 104 6.38 13.89 16.89
C ARG A 104 5.27 14.71 16.30
N ALA A 105 4.05 14.21 16.37
CA ALA A 105 2.88 14.84 15.74
C ALA A 105 2.66 16.28 16.20
N GLU A 106 2.82 16.58 17.50
CA GLU A 106 2.66 17.94 18.03
C GLU A 106 3.70 18.91 17.48
N ASP A 107 4.98 18.50 17.46
CA ASP A 107 6.06 19.30 16.88
C ASP A 107 5.86 19.51 15.37
N ALA A 108 5.42 18.45 14.67
CA ALA A 108 5.09 18.50 13.25
C ALA A 108 3.98 19.50 12.95
N ILE A 109 2.92 19.50 13.75
CA ILE A 109 1.79 20.43 13.61
C ILE A 109 2.25 21.86 13.91
N ASN A 110 2.96 22.08 15.03
CA ASN A 110 3.42 23.42 15.39
C ASN A 110 4.35 24.03 14.31
N HIS A 111 5.26 23.24 13.74
CA HIS A 111 6.09 23.68 12.61
C HIS A 111 5.27 23.90 11.33
N PHE A 112 4.30 23.04 11.03
CA PHE A 112 3.40 23.25 9.90
C PHE A 112 2.63 24.58 10.03
N GLU A 113 2.03 24.83 11.20
CA GLU A 113 1.34 26.09 11.52
C GLU A 113 2.27 27.30 11.31
N GLN A 114 3.49 27.24 11.83
CA GLN A 114 4.48 28.30 11.65
C GLN A 114 4.82 28.54 10.17
N LEU A 115 5.11 27.49 9.41
CA LEU A 115 5.51 27.60 8.00
C LEU A 115 4.39 28.19 7.14
N VAL A 116 3.13 27.86 7.42
CA VAL A 116 1.97 28.44 6.74
C VAL A 116 1.81 29.91 7.11
N ASN A 117 1.88 30.25 8.41
CA ASN A 117 1.76 31.63 8.88
C ASN A 117 2.88 32.55 8.36
N GLU A 118 4.07 32.00 8.12
CA GLU A 118 5.21 32.68 7.50
C GLU A 118 5.14 32.71 5.96
N ASN A 119 4.08 32.18 5.34
CA ASN A 119 3.91 32.04 3.88
C ASN A 119 5.05 31.26 3.20
N LYS A 120 5.71 30.34 3.92
CA LYS A 120 6.75 29.47 3.36
C LYS A 120 6.18 28.28 2.61
N ILE A 121 4.99 27.82 3.01
CA ILE A 121 4.24 26.75 2.35
C ILE A 121 2.76 27.12 2.26
N MET A 122 2.05 26.60 1.26
CA MET A 122 0.59 26.75 1.16
C MET A 122 -0.13 25.51 1.73
N LEU A 123 -1.34 25.73 2.28
CA LEU A 123 -2.23 24.65 2.75
C LEU A 123 -2.56 23.63 1.65
N THR A 124 -2.61 24.09 0.41
CA THR A 124 -2.98 23.29 -0.76
C THR A 124 -1.83 22.49 -1.35
N GLU A 125 -0.58 22.67 -0.87
CA GLU A 125 0.58 21.97 -1.45
C GLU A 125 0.52 20.45 -1.31
N SER A 126 -0.20 19.94 -0.32
CA SER A 126 -0.41 18.51 -0.12
C SER A 126 -1.65 17.96 -0.81
N LEU A 127 -2.58 18.83 -1.22
CA LEU A 127 -3.81 18.39 -1.88
C LEU A 127 -3.48 17.82 -3.25
N VAL A 128 -4.08 16.67 -3.53
CA VAL A 128 -4.04 16.07 -4.86
C VAL A 128 -5.29 16.40 -5.64
N THR A 129 -5.18 16.28 -6.96
CA THR A 129 -6.30 16.55 -7.85
C THR A 129 -7.43 15.53 -7.66
N LYS A 130 -8.66 15.95 -8.00
CA LYS A 130 -9.82 15.05 -8.07
C LYS A 130 -9.54 13.83 -8.94
N ASP A 131 -8.96 14.03 -10.11
CA ASP A 131 -8.66 12.95 -11.07
C ASP A 131 -7.65 11.95 -10.51
N GLU A 132 -6.73 12.39 -9.65
CA GLU A 132 -5.79 11.51 -8.96
C GLU A 132 -6.52 10.66 -7.90
N LEU A 133 -7.41 11.26 -7.11
CA LEU A 133 -8.23 10.49 -6.16
C LEU A 133 -9.09 9.44 -6.83
N GLN A 134 -9.71 9.77 -7.97
CA GLN A 134 -10.59 8.85 -8.70
C GLN A 134 -9.86 7.62 -9.28
N ARG A 135 -8.52 7.61 -9.33
CA ARG A 135 -7.74 6.44 -9.75
C ARG A 135 -7.62 5.37 -8.66
N HIS A 136 -8.00 5.69 -7.43
CA HIS A 136 -7.94 4.76 -6.32
C HIS A 136 -9.32 4.14 -6.05
N PRO A 137 -9.41 2.83 -5.79
CA PRO A 137 -10.69 2.19 -5.48
C PRO A 137 -11.25 2.64 -4.13
N TRP A 138 -10.40 3.05 -3.19
CA TRP A 138 -10.77 3.50 -1.86
C TRP A 138 -9.67 4.36 -1.23
N MET A 139 -10.02 5.07 -0.15
CA MET A 139 -9.09 5.80 0.71
C MET A 139 -9.31 5.48 2.20
N LEU A 140 -8.25 5.09 2.89
CA LEU A 140 -8.24 5.02 4.35
C LEU A 140 -7.81 6.36 4.93
N ILE A 141 -8.63 6.97 5.78
CA ILE A 141 -8.29 8.20 6.51
C ILE A 141 -7.81 7.83 7.92
N GLY A 142 -6.65 8.37 8.31
CA GLY A 142 -5.92 7.95 9.50
C GLY A 142 -5.06 9.05 10.12
N TRP A 143 -5.48 10.31 10.05
CA TRP A 143 -4.67 11.46 10.48
C TRP A 143 -4.63 11.71 11.99
N GLY A 144 -5.27 10.87 12.81
CA GLY A 144 -5.23 10.97 14.27
C GLY A 144 -6.20 11.98 14.87
N ILE A 145 -6.44 11.83 16.18
CA ILE A 145 -7.47 12.58 16.91
C ILE A 145 -6.94 13.80 17.67
N HIS A 146 -5.66 14.14 17.49
CA HIS A 146 -5.07 15.29 18.16
C HIS A 146 -5.70 16.56 17.62
N SER A 147 -6.11 17.43 18.53
CA SER A 147 -6.74 18.71 18.21
C SER A 147 -6.44 19.70 19.32
N GLN A 148 -5.92 20.86 18.94
CA GLN A 148 -5.81 22.04 19.78
C GLN A 148 -6.54 23.18 19.06
N THR A 149 -7.12 24.10 19.83
CA THR A 149 -7.83 25.26 19.29
C THR A 149 -6.90 26.20 18.52
N SER A 150 -5.62 26.25 18.87
CA SER A 150 -4.57 27.03 18.21
C SER A 150 -4.16 26.51 16.83
N TRP A 151 -4.49 25.27 16.48
CA TRP A 151 -4.06 24.64 15.21
C TRP A 151 -5.01 24.97 14.05
N HIS A 152 -5.15 26.25 13.74
CA HIS A 152 -6.09 26.74 12.72
C HIS A 152 -5.77 26.20 11.32
N ASN A 153 -4.50 26.17 10.92
CA ASN A 153 -4.10 25.70 9.60
C ASN A 153 -4.32 24.19 9.44
N LEU A 154 -4.14 23.40 10.51
CA LEU A 154 -4.47 21.98 10.51
C LEU A 154 -5.97 21.74 10.28
N HIS A 155 -6.83 22.50 10.96
CA HIS A 155 -8.28 22.38 10.80
C HIS A 155 -8.72 22.72 9.37
N GLU A 156 -8.17 23.80 8.79
CA GLU A 156 -8.45 24.16 7.39
C GLU A 156 -7.89 23.11 6.41
N ALA A 157 -6.69 22.57 6.64
CA ALA A 157 -6.13 21.50 5.80
C ALA A 157 -7.02 20.24 5.81
N LYS A 158 -7.55 19.83 6.98
CA LYS A 158 -8.52 18.72 7.07
C LYS A 158 -9.78 19.02 6.27
N LYS A 159 -10.34 20.22 6.40
CA LYS A 159 -11.55 20.65 5.68
C LYS A 159 -11.34 20.63 4.17
N LEU A 160 -10.21 21.14 3.67
CA LEU A 160 -9.85 21.11 2.26
C LEU A 160 -9.76 19.67 1.74
N TRP A 161 -9.11 18.77 2.49
CA TRP A 161 -9.06 17.36 2.13
C TRP A 161 -10.42 16.69 2.13
N GLN A 162 -11.28 16.97 3.13
CA GLN A 162 -12.65 16.45 3.18
C GLN A 162 -13.47 16.90 1.98
N GLN A 163 -13.37 18.17 1.60
CA GLN A 163 -14.01 18.70 0.39
C GLN A 163 -13.49 18.00 -0.86
N GLN A 164 -12.17 17.85 -1.00
CA GLN A 164 -11.55 17.21 -2.15
C GLN A 164 -11.95 15.73 -2.29
N ILE A 165 -12.07 15.02 -1.17
CA ILE A 165 -12.56 13.64 -1.10
C ILE A 165 -14.02 13.58 -1.53
N ALA A 166 -14.88 14.42 -0.96
CA ALA A 166 -16.30 14.50 -1.31
C ALA A 166 -16.51 14.80 -2.80
N ASP A 167 -15.78 15.79 -3.33
CA ASP A 167 -15.88 16.19 -4.73
C ASP A 167 -15.39 15.11 -5.69
N SER A 168 -14.43 14.28 -5.27
CA SER A 168 -13.92 13.18 -6.08
C SER A 168 -14.86 11.98 -6.16
N GLY A 169 -15.69 11.79 -5.14
CA GLY A 169 -16.54 10.59 -5.01
C GLY A 169 -15.77 9.32 -4.66
N ILE A 170 -14.48 9.42 -4.28
CA ILE A 170 -13.73 8.26 -3.77
C ILE A 170 -14.38 7.74 -2.49
N LEU A 171 -14.48 6.41 -2.36
CA LEU A 171 -14.95 5.79 -1.13
C LEU A 171 -13.87 5.93 -0.05
N ALA A 172 -14.12 6.82 0.90
CA ALA A 172 -13.24 7.05 2.03
C ALA A 172 -13.80 6.44 3.31
N PHE A 173 -12.94 5.82 4.11
CA PHE A 173 -13.33 5.18 5.37
C PHE A 173 -12.23 5.31 6.41
N GLY A 174 -12.56 4.98 7.66
CA GLY A 174 -11.60 4.89 8.74
C GLY A 174 -12.30 4.78 10.09
N LYS A 175 -11.54 4.52 11.15
CA LYS A 175 -12.12 4.45 12.48
C LYS A 175 -12.37 5.86 13.01
N HIS A 176 -13.64 6.25 13.14
CA HIS A 176 -14.02 7.54 13.71
C HIS A 176 -13.92 7.56 15.24
N ASN A 177 -13.67 8.75 15.79
CA ASN A 177 -13.99 9.10 17.16
C ASN A 177 -15.41 9.70 17.25
N GLY A 178 -15.93 9.89 18.46
CA GLY A 178 -17.26 10.50 18.66
C GLY A 178 -17.40 11.96 18.21
N LYS A 179 -16.33 12.58 17.71
CA LYS A 179 -16.29 13.97 17.22
C LYS A 179 -16.11 14.04 15.69
N GLY A 180 -16.13 12.90 14.99
CA GLY A 180 -15.99 12.84 13.53
C GLY A 180 -14.54 12.80 13.01
N ASP A 181 -13.54 12.83 13.89
CA ASP A 181 -12.12 12.70 13.53
C ASP A 181 -11.69 11.23 13.41
N TYR A 182 -10.59 10.95 12.71
CA TYR A 182 -10.13 9.58 12.44
C TYR A 182 -8.96 9.15 13.33
N TYR A 183 -9.04 7.97 13.93
CA TYR A 183 -7.92 7.36 14.64
C TYR A 183 -6.77 7.00 13.70
N HIS A 184 -5.54 7.09 14.20
CA HIS A 184 -4.36 6.65 13.47
C HIS A 184 -4.39 5.13 13.26
N PRO A 185 -4.06 4.59 12.06
CA PRO A 185 -4.17 3.17 11.75
C PRO A 185 -3.18 2.30 12.55
N CYS A 186 -2.09 2.90 13.02
CA CYS A 186 -1.12 2.27 13.91
C CYS A 186 -1.12 2.95 15.30
N PRO A 187 -1.85 2.42 16.29
CA PRO A 187 -1.79 2.90 17.66
C PRO A 187 -0.36 2.85 18.23
N GLN A 188 -0.02 3.83 19.07
CA GLN A 188 1.25 3.84 19.80
C GLN A 188 1.36 2.66 20.76
N ILE A 189 0.24 2.27 21.40
CA ILE A 189 0.16 1.09 22.26
C ILE A 189 0.19 -0.16 21.38
N GLN A 190 1.31 -0.88 21.38
CA GLN A 190 1.54 -2.03 20.51
C GLN A 190 0.46 -3.11 20.63
N SER A 191 0.00 -3.40 21.85
CA SER A 191 -1.06 -4.38 22.12
C SER A 191 -2.42 -4.03 21.53
N LYS A 192 -2.63 -2.78 21.08
CA LYS A 192 -3.86 -2.32 20.42
C LYS A 192 -3.79 -2.36 18.90
N ARG A 193 -2.62 -2.64 18.31
CA ARG A 193 -2.42 -2.63 16.85
C ARG A 193 -3.24 -3.69 16.14
N ASP A 194 -3.31 -4.91 16.68
CA ASP A 194 -4.12 -5.97 16.09
C ASP A 194 -5.62 -5.69 16.21
N THR A 195 -6.06 -5.12 17.34
CA THR A 195 -7.45 -4.67 17.49
C THR A 195 -7.80 -3.58 16.47
N MET A 196 -6.91 -2.62 16.25
CA MET A 196 -7.11 -1.59 15.22
C MET A 196 -7.18 -2.22 13.83
N LEU A 197 -6.28 -3.16 13.53
CA LEU A 197 -6.25 -3.87 12.25
C LEU A 197 -7.57 -4.60 11.98
N ASN A 198 -8.06 -5.38 12.95
CA ASN A 198 -9.35 -6.07 12.85
C ASN A 198 -10.51 -5.06 12.68
N THR A 199 -10.47 -3.92 13.37
CA THR A 199 -11.50 -2.89 13.23
C THR A 199 -11.55 -2.33 11.81
N LEU A 200 -10.39 -1.96 11.25
CA LEU A 200 -10.31 -1.41 9.91
C LEU A 200 -10.69 -2.43 8.84
N GLU A 201 -10.29 -3.70 9.02
CA GLU A 201 -10.70 -4.82 8.17
C GLU A 201 -12.21 -5.01 8.19
N THR A 202 -12.85 -5.01 9.36
CA THR A 202 -14.32 -5.08 9.46
C THR A 202 -14.99 -3.92 8.72
N ILE A 203 -14.56 -2.68 8.96
CA ILE A 203 -15.14 -1.50 8.28
C ILE A 203 -15.00 -1.64 6.75
N PHE A 204 -13.82 -2.04 6.26
CA PHE A 204 -13.59 -2.25 4.84
C PHE A 204 -14.55 -3.30 4.26
N GLU A 205 -14.63 -4.47 4.90
CA GLU A 205 -15.47 -5.59 4.44
C GLU A 205 -16.97 -5.24 4.45
N THR A 206 -17.44 -4.43 5.41
CA THR A 206 -18.87 -4.12 5.55
C THR A 206 -19.30 -2.86 4.79
N GLU A 207 -18.43 -1.86 4.65
CA GLU A 207 -18.81 -0.53 4.13
C GLU A 207 -18.19 -0.21 2.77
N VAL A 208 -17.04 -0.78 2.43
CA VAL A 208 -16.28 -0.41 1.23
C VAL A 208 -16.33 -1.49 0.17
N LYS A 209 -15.95 -2.72 0.54
CA LYS A 209 -15.87 -3.86 -0.37
C LYS A 209 -17.16 -4.12 -1.16
N PRO A 210 -18.38 -4.03 -0.57
CA PRO A 210 -19.61 -4.23 -1.33
C PRO A 210 -19.91 -3.16 -2.39
N LEU A 211 -19.21 -2.02 -2.34
CA LEU A 211 -19.45 -0.86 -3.20
C LEU A 211 -18.42 -0.72 -4.33
N ILE A 212 -17.43 -1.61 -4.38
CA ILE A 212 -16.39 -1.62 -5.42
C ILE A 212 -16.38 -2.97 -6.13
N PRO A 213 -15.94 -3.05 -7.39
CA PRO A 213 -15.71 -4.31 -8.08
C PRO A 213 -14.44 -5.00 -7.51
N PHE A 214 -14.50 -5.41 -6.23
CA PHE A 214 -13.33 -5.87 -5.48
C PHE A 214 -12.70 -7.11 -6.11
N GLU A 215 -13.52 -8.00 -6.64
CA GLU A 215 -13.11 -9.22 -7.33
C GLU A 215 -12.24 -8.92 -8.55
N GLU A 216 -12.47 -7.80 -9.23
CA GLU A 216 -11.61 -7.35 -10.34
C GLU A 216 -10.26 -6.80 -9.84
N LEU A 217 -10.18 -6.36 -8.59
CA LEU A 217 -8.95 -5.86 -7.97
C LEU A 217 -8.02 -7.00 -7.51
N ILE A 218 -8.56 -8.18 -7.21
CA ILE A 218 -7.78 -9.36 -6.84
C ILE A 218 -7.18 -9.98 -8.10
N GLN A 219 -5.89 -9.77 -8.34
CA GLN A 219 -5.19 -10.56 -9.35
C GLN A 219 -5.07 -12.01 -8.90
N HIS A 220 -5.65 -12.92 -9.68
CA HIS A 220 -5.51 -14.35 -9.46
C HIS A 220 -4.04 -14.74 -9.63
N ARG A 221 -3.44 -15.27 -8.57
CA ARG A 221 -2.05 -15.73 -8.60
C ARG A 221 -2.00 -17.24 -8.69
N TYR A 222 -1.04 -17.70 -9.48
CA TYR A 222 -0.73 -19.11 -9.60
C TYR A 222 0.68 -19.37 -9.12
N THR A 223 0.89 -20.44 -8.37
CA THR A 223 2.24 -20.92 -8.02
C THR A 223 2.60 -22.07 -8.94
N VAL A 224 3.72 -21.99 -9.66
CA VAL A 224 4.27 -23.15 -10.36
C VAL A 224 4.86 -24.10 -9.34
N MET A 225 4.28 -25.29 -9.21
CA MET A 225 4.67 -26.32 -8.25
C MET A 225 5.74 -27.23 -8.85
N LYS A 226 5.44 -27.80 -10.03
CA LYS A 226 6.33 -28.73 -10.75
C LYS A 226 6.33 -28.47 -12.25
N TRP A 227 7.41 -28.86 -12.90
CA TRP A 227 7.62 -28.78 -14.35
C TRP A 227 8.24 -30.08 -14.85
N ASN A 228 7.74 -30.60 -15.97
CA ASN A 228 8.21 -31.87 -16.54
C ASN A 228 9.61 -31.83 -17.18
N GLY A 229 10.31 -30.69 -17.14
CA GLY A 229 11.65 -30.53 -17.72
C GLY A 229 11.68 -30.34 -19.24
N LYS A 230 10.53 -30.32 -19.91
CA LYS A 230 10.43 -30.13 -21.37
C LYS A 230 10.13 -28.68 -21.75
N ASN A 231 10.48 -28.31 -22.98
CA ASN A 231 10.28 -26.96 -23.52
C ASN A 231 9.23 -26.94 -24.63
N GLY A 232 8.77 -25.75 -25.01
CA GLY A 232 7.85 -25.58 -26.15
C GLY A 232 6.48 -26.21 -25.91
N LEU A 233 5.98 -26.95 -26.90
CA LEU A 233 4.65 -27.59 -26.85
C LEU A 233 4.58 -28.78 -25.88
N ASP A 234 5.74 -29.40 -25.57
CA ASP A 234 5.80 -30.53 -24.66
C ASP A 234 5.92 -30.11 -23.19
N ALA A 235 6.08 -28.81 -22.92
CA ALA A 235 6.21 -28.27 -21.57
C ALA A 235 4.89 -28.42 -20.81
N GLN A 236 4.96 -29.08 -19.66
CA GLN A 236 3.82 -29.27 -18.77
C GLN A 236 4.16 -28.81 -17.36
N TYR A 237 3.18 -28.20 -16.71
CA TYR A 237 3.34 -27.60 -15.40
C TYR A 237 2.21 -28.04 -14.49
N ILE A 238 2.55 -28.39 -13.26
CA ILE A 238 1.58 -28.43 -12.18
C ILE A 238 1.61 -27.07 -11.53
N ILE A 239 0.45 -26.44 -11.47
CA ILE A 239 0.28 -25.15 -10.84
C ILE A 239 -0.78 -25.21 -9.76
N ARG A 240 -0.68 -24.30 -8.80
CA ARG A 240 -1.67 -24.11 -7.74
C ARG A 240 -2.33 -22.75 -7.90
N ASP A 241 -3.65 -22.72 -7.91
CA ASP A 241 -4.42 -21.50 -7.70
C ASP A 241 -4.28 -21.10 -6.22
N ASN A 242 -3.70 -19.93 -5.98
CA ASN A 242 -3.41 -19.49 -4.62
C ASN A 242 -4.67 -19.07 -3.84
N THR A 243 -5.76 -18.72 -4.53
CA THR A 243 -7.02 -18.28 -3.93
C THR A 243 -7.77 -19.45 -3.28
N ASN A 244 -7.99 -20.52 -4.05
CA ASN A 244 -8.80 -21.67 -3.60
C ASN A 244 -7.95 -22.93 -3.29
N ARG A 245 -6.63 -22.84 -3.45
CA ARG A 245 -5.64 -23.92 -3.23
C ARG A 245 -5.84 -25.15 -4.11
N THR A 246 -6.64 -25.07 -5.17
CA THR A 246 -6.74 -26.13 -6.16
C THR A 246 -5.49 -26.20 -7.02
N GLN A 247 -5.22 -27.38 -7.59
CA GLN A 247 -4.11 -27.59 -8.52
C GLN A 247 -4.62 -27.91 -9.92
N SER A 248 -3.84 -27.55 -10.94
CA SER A 248 -4.10 -27.89 -12.33
C SER A 248 -2.82 -28.38 -13.01
N LEU A 249 -3.00 -29.34 -13.92
CA LEU A 249 -1.98 -29.70 -14.90
C LEU A 249 -2.22 -28.86 -16.16
N ILE A 250 -1.25 -28.03 -16.53
CA ILE A 250 -1.37 -27.12 -17.67
C ILE A 250 -0.30 -27.42 -18.71
N ALA A 251 -0.73 -27.41 -19.98
CA ALA A 251 0.13 -27.41 -21.15
C ALA A 251 -0.27 -26.26 -22.09
N LYS A 252 0.62 -25.87 -23.00
CA LYS A 252 0.39 -24.75 -23.92
C LYS A 252 -0.84 -25.03 -24.80
N GLY A 253 -1.78 -24.08 -24.83
CA GLY A 253 -3.00 -24.17 -25.65
C GLY A 253 -4.15 -24.95 -25.03
N LEU A 254 -4.01 -25.44 -23.79
CA LEU A 254 -5.09 -26.10 -23.05
C LEU A 254 -5.63 -25.19 -21.95
N ASN A 255 -6.94 -25.21 -21.77
CA ASN A 255 -7.59 -24.57 -20.63
C ASN A 255 -7.33 -25.39 -19.36
N PRO A 256 -7.04 -24.73 -18.21
CA PRO A 256 -6.81 -25.44 -16.96
C PRO A 256 -8.09 -26.14 -16.47
N VAL A 257 -7.91 -27.37 -15.99
CA VAL A 257 -8.91 -28.09 -15.17
C VAL A 257 -8.40 -28.12 -13.74
N TRP A 258 -9.23 -27.66 -12.80
CA TRP A 258 -8.85 -27.48 -11.40
C TRP A 258 -9.30 -28.65 -10.53
N PHE A 259 -8.39 -29.13 -9.70
CA PHE A 259 -8.60 -30.27 -8.82
C PHE A 259 -8.32 -29.88 -7.36
N HIS A 260 -9.10 -30.41 -6.43
CA HIS A 260 -8.76 -30.37 -4.99
C HIS A 260 -7.72 -31.43 -4.59
N LEU A 261 -7.21 -32.21 -5.57
CA LEU A 261 -6.16 -33.20 -5.37
C LEU A 261 -4.78 -32.54 -5.33
N ASN A 262 -3.87 -33.12 -4.56
CA ASN A 262 -2.49 -32.67 -4.43
C ASN A 262 -1.63 -33.25 -5.56
N LEU A 263 -1.81 -32.75 -6.79
CA LEU A 263 -1.17 -33.30 -7.98
C LEU A 263 0.36 -33.31 -7.89
N ASP A 264 0.97 -32.31 -7.27
CA ASP A 264 2.43 -32.21 -7.13
C ASP A 264 3.04 -33.33 -6.25
N SER A 265 2.24 -33.98 -5.42
CA SER A 265 2.65 -35.12 -4.59
C SER A 265 2.34 -36.48 -5.21
N ASP A 266 1.75 -36.51 -6.40
CA ASP A 266 1.43 -37.76 -7.09
C ASP A 266 2.73 -38.51 -7.50
N PRO A 267 2.83 -39.84 -7.27
CA PRO A 267 3.99 -40.63 -7.67
C PRO A 267 4.35 -40.51 -9.17
N ALA A 268 3.36 -40.31 -10.04
CA ALA A 268 3.56 -40.17 -11.49
C ALA A 268 4.40 -38.94 -11.87
N VAL A 269 4.43 -37.91 -11.02
CA VAL A 269 5.21 -36.68 -11.23
C VAL A 269 6.40 -36.59 -10.28
N SER A 270 6.84 -37.71 -9.71
CA SER A 270 7.99 -37.77 -8.79
C SER A 270 9.30 -37.30 -9.45
N GLN A 271 9.47 -37.56 -10.75
CA GLN A 271 10.65 -37.18 -11.53
C GLN A 271 10.61 -35.74 -12.06
N TRP A 272 9.50 -35.01 -11.85
CA TRP A 272 9.37 -33.64 -12.35
C TRP A 272 10.18 -32.67 -11.49
N LEU A 273 10.69 -31.63 -12.14
CA LEU A 273 11.52 -30.61 -11.52
C LEU A 273 10.64 -29.66 -10.70
N SER A 274 10.98 -29.47 -9.43
CA SER A 274 10.38 -28.43 -8.59
C SER A 274 10.93 -27.06 -9.00
N LYS A 275 10.06 -26.18 -9.50
CA LYS A 275 10.41 -24.76 -9.62
C LYS A 275 10.08 -24.11 -8.28
N GLN A 276 11.11 -23.66 -7.55
CA GLN A 276 10.98 -23.04 -6.24
C GLN A 276 9.97 -21.87 -6.27
N ASN A 277 8.71 -22.14 -5.92
CA ASN A 277 7.64 -21.19 -5.64
C ASN A 277 7.55 -19.98 -6.60
N ARG A 278 7.81 -20.18 -7.90
CA ARG A 278 7.65 -19.10 -8.88
C ARG A 278 6.15 -18.80 -8.98
N SER A 279 5.76 -17.67 -8.38
CA SER A 279 4.42 -17.14 -8.53
C SER A 279 4.33 -16.38 -9.85
N ILE A 280 3.21 -16.54 -10.53
CA ILE A 280 2.88 -15.86 -11.78
C ILE A 280 1.49 -15.23 -11.62
N ASP A 281 1.26 -14.19 -12.39
CA ASP A 281 0.01 -13.42 -12.29
C ASP A 281 -0.94 -13.77 -13.45
N GLU A 282 -0.42 -14.36 -14.53
CA GLU A 282 -1.20 -14.89 -15.65
C GLU A 282 -0.62 -16.23 -16.12
N LEU A 283 -1.48 -17.20 -16.44
CA LEU A 283 -1.06 -18.54 -16.88
C LEU A 283 -0.23 -18.51 -18.18
N GLN A 284 -0.47 -17.54 -19.04
CA GLN A 284 0.27 -17.39 -20.30
C GLN A 284 1.76 -17.08 -20.07
N GLN A 285 2.10 -16.45 -18.94
CA GLN A 285 3.48 -16.14 -18.55
C GLN A 285 4.32 -17.39 -18.26
N ILE A 286 3.69 -18.57 -18.08
CA ILE A 286 4.40 -19.85 -17.93
C ILE A 286 5.14 -20.22 -19.21
N PHE A 287 4.56 -19.89 -20.36
CA PHE A 287 5.00 -20.31 -21.68
C PHE A 287 5.81 -19.24 -22.43
N SER A 288 6.07 -18.11 -21.75
CA SER A 288 6.90 -17.00 -22.22
C SER A 288 8.33 -17.18 -21.74
#